data_AF-A0A0H4PI63-F1
#
_entry.id   AF-A0A0H4PI63-F1
#
_cell.length_a   1.000
_cell.length_b   1.000
_cell.length_c   1.000
_cell.angle_alpha   90.00
_cell.angle_beta   90.00
_cell.angle_gamma   90.00
#
_symmetry.space_group_name_H-M   'P 1'
#
loop_
_entity.id
_entity.type
_entity.pdbx_description
1 polymer ?
#
loop_
_entity_poly.entity_id
_entity_poly.type
_entity_poly.pdbx_seq_one_letter_code
_entity_poly.pdbx_strand_id
1 'polypeptide(L)'
;MTLYIESIHSMKSCQICQATDFSLIEAKERMFGTGDAFIYEECNSCKALSLKNIPADLSKYYPDNYYSFGTHNTSSPLLGLMKKLRYKAFTFGISISPPVYFDWLSPLKLTKDSKIADIGCGNGQLLAELSYCGFRNLDGYDPFVENAYNSKRFSIHKKDFFDIKERYDLVMFHHSFEHLPKPVAVFENLANILNPGGEVLIRVPVTDGQVWKEEKEYWFQLDAPRHLFIPNTKSMQILGEKFGLELFNITFDSMDSQFWGTALYKKGKPLMGSNIEEEFNKDELAAFRKKALQYNKEKIGDQACFYFRKKKA
;
A
#
# COMPACT_ATOMS: atom_id res chain seq x y z
N MET A 1 5.15 20.76 15.27
CA MET A 1 6.37 19.94 15.09
C MET A 1 7.03 19.75 16.44
N THR A 2 6.59 18.74 17.18
CA THR A 2 7.29 18.18 18.34
C THR A 2 7.17 16.67 18.18
N LEU A 3 7.94 16.13 17.24
CA LEU A 3 7.98 14.70 16.98
C LEU A 3 8.79 14.07 18.11
N TYR A 4 8.14 13.21 18.90
CA TYR A 4 8.84 12.25 19.76
C TYR A 4 9.65 11.31 18.86
N ILE A 5 10.88 11.71 18.53
CA ILE A 5 11.88 10.81 17.97
C ILE A 5 12.67 10.28 19.16
N GLU A 6 12.15 9.23 19.80
CA GLU A 6 13.02 8.39 20.61
C GLU A 6 14.07 7.76 19.68
N SER A 7 15.33 7.91 20.05
CA SER A 7 16.49 7.37 19.34
C SER A 7 16.25 5.92 18.93
N ILE A 8 16.26 5.64 17.63
CA ILE A 8 16.05 4.29 17.09
C ILE A 8 17.30 3.47 17.44
N HIS A 9 17.18 2.65 18.48
CA HIS A 9 18.12 1.59 18.79
C HIS A 9 18.19 0.65 17.57
N SER A 10 19.40 0.26 17.17
CA SER A 10 19.61 -0.93 16.31
C SER A 10 18.74 -2.06 16.84
N MET A 11 17.84 -2.57 16.01
CA MET A 11 16.92 -3.64 16.40
C MET A 11 17.75 -4.89 16.70
N LYS A 12 17.89 -5.25 17.98
CA LYS A 12 18.57 -6.48 18.39
C LYS A 12 17.83 -7.73 17.90
N SER A 13 16.53 -7.62 17.64
CA SER A 13 15.67 -8.71 17.16
C SER A 13 14.59 -8.19 16.20
N CYS A 14 14.08 -9.08 15.36
CA CYS A 14 13.05 -8.77 14.38
C CYS A 14 11.74 -8.49 15.12
N GLN A 15 11.10 -7.33 14.86
CA GLN A 15 9.85 -6.97 15.51
C GLN A 15 8.72 -7.99 15.26
N ILE A 16 8.77 -8.68 14.12
CA ILE A 16 7.74 -9.64 13.69
C ILE A 16 7.92 -11.00 14.37
N CYS A 17 9.09 -11.63 14.21
CA CYS A 17 9.33 -13.02 14.63
C CYS A 17 10.40 -13.20 15.72
N GLN A 18 10.97 -12.11 16.24
CA GLN A 18 11.99 -12.09 17.29
C GLN A 18 13.33 -12.77 16.94
N ALA A 19 13.53 -13.21 15.70
CA ALA A 19 14.82 -13.71 15.25
C ALA A 19 15.88 -12.60 15.27
N THR A 20 17.15 -12.97 15.47
CA THR A 20 18.29 -12.06 15.59
C THR A 20 19.25 -12.13 14.39
N ASP A 21 18.91 -12.93 13.38
CA ASP A 21 19.73 -13.14 12.18
C ASP A 21 19.17 -12.33 11.01
N PHE A 22 20.04 -11.51 10.41
CA PHE A 22 19.69 -10.53 9.38
C PHE A 22 20.74 -10.47 8.27
N SER A 23 20.26 -10.29 7.05
CA SER A 23 21.09 -9.90 5.91
C SER A 23 20.99 -8.39 5.69
N LEU A 24 22.11 -7.73 5.39
CA LEU A 24 22.14 -6.31 5.06
C LEU A 24 22.09 -6.10 3.56
N ILE A 25 21.30 -5.12 3.12
CA ILE A 25 21.15 -4.74 1.72
C ILE A 25 21.36 -3.24 1.62
N GLU A 26 22.36 -2.82 0.85
CA GLU A 26 22.56 -1.41 0.52
C GLU A 26 21.67 -1.03 -0.65
N ALA A 27 20.82 -0.04 -0.44
CA ALA A 27 19.91 0.49 -1.44
C ALA A 27 20.23 1.95 -1.71
N LYS A 28 19.95 2.42 -2.93
CA LYS A 28 20.08 3.83 -3.29
C LYS A 28 18.72 4.44 -3.58
N GLU A 29 18.57 5.72 -3.30
CA GLU A 29 17.44 6.50 -3.77
C GLU A 29 17.52 6.62 -5.30
N ARG A 30 16.55 6.02 -5.99
CA ARG A 30 16.50 5.95 -7.45
C ARG A 30 15.27 6.59 -8.05
N MET A 31 14.23 6.89 -7.26
CA MET A 31 13.03 7.51 -7.80
C MET A 31 13.35 8.89 -8.37
N PHE A 32 14.10 9.71 -7.62
CA PHE A 32 14.55 11.04 -8.05
C PHE A 32 15.99 11.06 -8.57
N GLY A 33 16.72 9.95 -8.44
CA GLY A 33 18.09 9.82 -8.92
C GLY A 33 19.11 10.56 -8.05
N THR A 34 18.78 10.82 -6.79
CA THR A 34 19.69 11.51 -5.85
C THR A 34 20.89 10.63 -5.48
N GLY A 35 20.72 9.31 -5.51
CA GLY A 35 21.79 8.35 -5.24
C GLY A 35 22.14 8.22 -3.75
N ASP A 36 21.39 8.86 -2.85
CA ASP A 36 21.55 8.72 -1.40
C ASP A 36 21.47 7.24 -0.99
N ALA A 37 22.36 6.79 -0.12
CA ALA A 37 22.48 5.39 0.26
C ALA A 37 21.79 5.09 1.59
N PHE A 38 21.12 3.94 1.64
CA PHE A 38 20.38 3.44 2.79
C PHE A 38 20.68 1.97 3.03
N ILE A 39 20.65 1.56 4.30
CA ILE A 39 20.84 0.15 4.67
C ILE A 39 19.49 -0.42 5.09
N TYR A 40 19.10 -1.49 4.43
CA TYR A 40 17.96 -2.32 4.81
C TYR A 40 18.44 -3.60 5.51
N GLU A 41 17.63 -4.09 6.44
CA GLU A 41 17.81 -5.35 7.15
C GLU A 41 16.71 -6.33 6.72
N GLU A 42 17.10 -7.45 6.09
CA GLU A 42 16.20 -8.57 5.78
C GLU A 42 16.32 -9.62 6.88
N CYS A 43 15.24 -9.89 7.61
CA CYS A 43 15.24 -10.95 8.62
C CYS A 43 15.38 -12.33 7.96
N ASN A 44 16.38 -13.12 8.32
CA ASN A 44 16.60 -14.43 7.68
C ASN A 44 15.54 -15.49 8.05
N SER A 45 14.74 -15.25 9.09
CA SER A 45 13.66 -16.16 9.51
C SER A 45 12.31 -15.85 8.88
N CYS A 46 11.83 -14.61 9.00
CA CYS A 46 10.53 -14.22 8.44
C CYS A 46 10.61 -13.52 7.10
N LYS A 47 11.82 -13.14 6.64
CA LYS A 47 12.08 -12.47 5.36
C LYS A 47 11.44 -11.08 5.18
N ALA A 48 10.89 -10.50 6.26
CA ALA A 48 10.49 -9.10 6.25
C ALA A 48 11.73 -8.21 6.12
N LEU A 49 11.57 -7.11 5.38
CA LEU A 49 12.61 -6.13 5.13
C LEU A 49 12.28 -4.83 5.87
N SER A 50 13.28 -4.19 6.47
CA SER A 50 13.09 -2.93 7.22
C SER A 50 14.25 -1.98 6.97
N LEU A 51 13.96 -0.69 6.88
CA LEU A 51 14.99 0.33 6.83
C LEU A 51 15.69 0.39 8.20
N LYS A 52 17.01 0.12 8.22
CA LYS A 52 17.79 0.00 9.47
C LYS A 52 17.82 1.28 10.28
N ASN A 53 18.07 2.40 9.60
CA ASN A 53 18.14 3.73 10.20
C ASN A 53 17.21 4.66 9.43
N ILE A 54 16.03 4.93 9.99
CA ILE A 54 15.07 5.87 9.40
C ILE A 54 15.62 7.29 9.59
N PRO A 55 15.83 8.07 8.51
CA PRO A 55 16.26 9.45 8.62
C PRO A 55 15.31 10.28 9.48
N ALA A 56 15.85 11.18 10.30
CA ALA A 56 15.05 12.08 11.13
C ALA A 56 14.18 13.04 10.29
N ASP A 57 14.62 13.32 9.06
CA ASP A 57 13.89 14.12 8.09
C ASP A 57 13.79 13.37 6.76
N LEU A 58 12.56 13.04 6.37
CA LEU A 58 12.24 12.42 5.09
C LEU A 58 11.72 13.43 4.07
N SER A 59 11.50 14.70 4.43
CA SER A 59 10.86 15.71 3.58
C SER A 59 11.54 15.87 2.22
N LYS A 60 12.87 15.73 2.16
CA LYS A 60 13.67 15.70 0.93
C LYS A 60 13.15 14.69 -0.11
N TYR A 61 12.56 13.58 0.34
CA TYR A 61 12.07 12.48 -0.50
C TYR A 61 10.58 12.58 -0.82
N TYR A 62 9.91 13.65 -0.36
CA TYR A 62 8.50 13.98 -0.58
C TYR A 62 8.36 15.45 -1.04
N PRO A 63 8.83 15.80 -2.26
CA PRO A 63 8.74 17.17 -2.77
C PRO A 63 7.28 17.64 -2.95
N ASP A 64 7.04 18.95 -3.08
CA ASP A 64 5.69 19.53 -3.18
C ASP A 64 4.84 18.97 -4.34
N ASN A 65 5.49 18.49 -5.40
CA ASN A 65 4.86 17.85 -6.55
C ASN A 65 4.69 16.33 -6.40
N TYR A 66 4.98 15.77 -5.22
CA TYR A 66 4.77 14.36 -4.92
C TYR A 66 3.27 14.07 -5.00
N TYR A 67 2.91 12.95 -5.64
CA TYR A 67 1.55 12.62 -6.08
C TYR A 67 0.49 12.67 -4.96
N SER A 68 0.91 12.58 -3.70
CA SER A 68 0.06 12.67 -2.51
C SER A 68 -0.46 14.09 -2.19
N PHE A 69 0.17 15.16 -2.70
CA PHE A 69 -0.16 16.56 -2.35
C PHE A 69 -1.09 17.28 -3.34
N GLY A 70 -1.71 16.55 -4.26
CA GLY A 70 -2.66 17.13 -5.22
C GLY A 70 -3.94 17.68 -4.57
N THR A 71 -4.61 18.61 -5.25
CA THR A 71 -5.95 19.08 -4.88
C THR A 71 -6.94 17.90 -4.79
N HIS A 72 -7.93 17.99 -3.89
CA HIS A 72 -8.95 16.95 -3.72
C HIS A 72 -9.55 16.55 -5.07
N ASN A 73 -9.32 15.32 -5.49
CA ASN A 73 -9.68 14.87 -6.83
C ASN A 73 -11.17 14.48 -6.86
N THR A 74 -12.04 15.48 -6.87
CA THR A 74 -13.46 15.26 -7.12
C THR A 74 -13.66 15.12 -8.63
N SER A 75 -13.97 13.90 -9.08
CA SER A 75 -14.39 13.69 -10.47
C SER A 75 -15.54 14.65 -10.81
N SER A 76 -15.50 15.25 -12.01
CA SER A 76 -16.57 16.14 -12.46
C SER A 76 -17.95 15.46 -12.33
N PRO A 77 -19.05 16.21 -12.14
CA PRO A 77 -20.38 15.63 -11.95
C PRO A 77 -20.77 14.61 -13.03
N LEU A 78 -20.43 14.90 -14.30
CA LEU A 78 -20.63 14.01 -15.44
C LEU A 78 -19.83 12.71 -15.30
N LEU A 79 -18.54 12.81 -15.00
CA LEU A 79 -17.67 11.64 -14.84
C LEU A 79 -18.10 10.79 -13.64
N GLY A 80 -18.57 11.43 -12.57
CA GLY A 80 -19.16 10.76 -11.41
C GLY A 80 -20.45 9.99 -11.75
N LEU A 81 -21.31 10.55 -12.61
CA LEU A 81 -22.49 9.86 -13.12
C LEU A 81 -22.10 8.66 -13.99
N MET A 82 -21.11 8.80 -14.87
CA MET A 82 -20.58 7.69 -15.67
C MET A 82 -20.02 6.57 -14.79
N LYS A 83 -19.26 6.90 -13.74
CA LYS A 83 -18.76 5.92 -12.75
C LYS A 83 -19.91 5.17 -12.08
N LYS A 84 -20.97 5.87 -11.66
CA LYS A 84 -22.19 5.25 -11.10
C LYS A 84 -22.91 4.34 -12.08
N LEU A 85 -23.08 4.78 -13.34
CA LEU A 85 -23.73 4.00 -14.38
C LEU A 85 -22.94 2.73 -14.72
N ARG A 86 -21.61 2.84 -14.82
CA ARG A 86 -20.72 1.67 -14.99
C ARG A 86 -20.87 0.68 -13.84
N TYR A 87 -20.85 1.18 -12.60
CA TYR A 87 -21.04 0.33 -11.42
C TYR A 87 -22.40 -0.39 -11.46
N LYS A 88 -23.49 0.34 -11.74
CA LYS A 88 -24.83 -0.24 -11.87
C LYS A 88 -24.87 -1.29 -12.98
N ALA A 89 -24.40 -0.96 -14.18
CA ALA A 89 -24.37 -1.89 -15.32
C ALA A 89 -23.63 -3.18 -14.98
N PHE A 90 -22.50 -3.09 -14.27
CA PHE A 90 -21.77 -4.26 -13.78
C PHE A 90 -22.60 -5.07 -12.77
N THR A 91 -23.17 -4.43 -11.73
CA THR A 91 -23.99 -5.13 -10.72
C THR A 91 -25.28 -5.74 -11.26
N PHE A 92 -25.83 -5.21 -12.36
CA PHE A 92 -27.01 -5.75 -13.05
C PHE A 92 -26.65 -6.78 -14.14
N GLY A 93 -25.38 -7.17 -14.27
CA GLY A 93 -24.93 -8.15 -15.27
C GLY A 93 -24.96 -7.65 -16.72
N ILE A 94 -25.10 -6.34 -16.93
CA ILE A 94 -25.12 -5.70 -18.26
C ILE A 94 -23.69 -5.48 -18.78
N SER A 95 -22.72 -5.29 -17.88
CA SER A 95 -21.30 -5.16 -18.22
C SER A 95 -20.47 -6.25 -17.56
N ILE A 96 -19.57 -6.85 -18.32
CA ILE A 96 -18.58 -7.82 -17.82
C ILE A 96 -17.29 -7.16 -17.32
N SER A 97 -17.12 -5.85 -17.52
CA SER A 97 -15.92 -5.12 -17.13
C SER A 97 -16.08 -4.55 -15.73
N PRO A 98 -15.50 -5.17 -14.69
CA PRO A 98 -15.57 -4.64 -13.35
C PRO A 98 -15.01 -3.21 -13.28
N PRO A 99 -15.52 -2.38 -12.37
CA PRO A 99 -14.77 -1.20 -11.93
C PRO A 99 -13.40 -1.60 -11.37
N VAL A 100 -12.40 -0.72 -11.47
CA VAL A 100 -11.00 -0.99 -11.07
C VAL A 100 -10.87 -1.46 -9.61
N TYR A 101 -11.77 -1.01 -8.75
CA TYR A 101 -11.79 -1.35 -7.32
C TYR A 101 -12.53 -2.64 -6.99
N PHE A 102 -13.23 -3.24 -7.95
CA PHE A 102 -14.05 -4.42 -7.67
C PHE A 102 -13.19 -5.64 -7.33
N ASP A 103 -12.07 -5.83 -8.01
CA ASP A 103 -11.26 -7.05 -7.88
C ASP A 103 -10.78 -7.23 -6.44
N TRP A 104 -10.29 -6.15 -5.80
CA TRP A 104 -9.84 -6.19 -4.41
C TRP A 104 -10.93 -5.94 -3.37
N LEU A 105 -12.12 -5.46 -3.73
CA LEU A 105 -13.27 -5.45 -2.81
C LEU A 105 -14.03 -6.76 -2.78
N SER A 106 -13.99 -7.53 -3.87
CA SER A 106 -14.80 -8.74 -4.05
C SER A 106 -14.62 -9.81 -2.97
N PRO A 107 -13.44 -10.00 -2.34
CA PRO A 107 -13.29 -10.99 -1.28
C PRO A 107 -13.88 -10.55 0.07
N LEU A 108 -14.23 -9.27 0.21
CA LEU A 108 -14.71 -8.69 1.47
C LEU A 108 -16.22 -8.82 1.64
N LYS A 109 -16.68 -8.93 2.88
CA LYS A 109 -18.10 -9.07 3.25
C LYS A 109 -18.71 -7.70 3.59
N LEU A 110 -18.84 -6.85 2.58
CA LEU A 110 -19.30 -5.46 2.78
C LEU A 110 -20.75 -5.24 2.34
N THR A 111 -21.42 -4.34 3.04
CA THR A 111 -22.70 -3.76 2.62
C THR A 111 -22.51 -2.28 2.30
N LYS A 112 -23.53 -1.64 1.72
CA LYS A 112 -23.47 -0.19 1.45
C LYS A 112 -23.48 0.68 2.71
N ASP A 113 -23.85 0.09 3.85
CA ASP A 113 -23.82 0.73 5.16
C ASP A 113 -22.54 0.40 5.95
N SER A 114 -21.66 -0.47 5.45
CA SER A 114 -20.39 -0.75 6.10
C SER A 114 -19.60 0.54 6.30
N LYS A 115 -19.07 0.72 7.51
CA LYS A 115 -18.20 1.86 7.85
C LYS A 115 -16.75 1.54 7.47
N ILE A 116 -16.20 2.34 6.56
CA ILE A 116 -14.90 2.09 5.90
C ILE A 116 -13.92 3.21 6.24
N ALA A 117 -12.72 2.83 6.67
CA ALA A 117 -11.57 3.73 6.82
C ALA A 117 -10.53 3.44 5.73
N ASP A 118 -10.01 4.48 5.08
CA ASP A 118 -8.84 4.43 4.19
C ASP A 118 -7.67 5.17 4.85
N ILE A 119 -6.60 4.45 5.16
CA ILE A 119 -5.43 4.99 5.86
C ILE A 119 -4.36 5.36 4.83
N GLY A 120 -3.82 6.59 4.91
CA GLY A 120 -3.01 7.18 3.87
C GLY A 120 -3.83 7.54 2.64
N CYS A 121 -5.04 8.09 2.84
CA CYS A 121 -5.99 8.33 1.77
C CYS A 121 -5.57 9.44 0.77
N GLY A 122 -4.51 10.21 1.08
CA GLY A 122 -4.09 11.36 0.31
C GLY A 122 -5.26 12.31 0.02
N ASN A 123 -5.44 12.65 -1.25
CA ASN A 123 -6.51 13.55 -1.69
C ASN A 123 -7.94 12.97 -1.64
N GLY A 124 -8.11 11.70 -1.24
CA GLY A 124 -9.40 11.01 -1.09
C GLY A 124 -10.01 10.47 -2.38
N GLN A 125 -9.23 10.30 -3.45
CA GLN A 125 -9.71 9.77 -4.73
C GLN A 125 -10.39 8.39 -4.56
N LEU A 126 -9.83 7.51 -3.74
CA LEU A 126 -10.41 6.18 -3.48
C LEU A 126 -11.77 6.27 -2.79
N LEU A 127 -11.90 7.13 -1.78
CA LEU A 127 -13.16 7.37 -1.08
C LEU A 127 -14.23 7.94 -2.01
N ALA A 128 -13.84 8.86 -2.90
CA ALA A 128 -14.72 9.37 -3.93
C ALA A 128 -15.23 8.23 -4.82
N GLU A 129 -14.36 7.31 -5.24
CA GLU A 129 -14.72 6.14 -6.03
C GLU A 129 -15.66 5.18 -5.31
N LEU A 130 -15.38 4.85 -4.05
CA LEU A 130 -16.28 4.05 -3.21
C LEU A 130 -17.65 4.69 -3.04
N SER A 131 -17.72 6.01 -2.91
CA SER A 131 -18.99 6.73 -2.83
C SER A 131 -19.81 6.58 -4.13
N TYR A 132 -19.15 6.50 -5.29
CA TYR A 132 -19.82 6.22 -6.57
C TYR A 132 -20.30 4.77 -6.68
N CYS A 133 -19.74 3.85 -5.90
CA CYS A 133 -20.28 2.49 -5.72
C CYS A 133 -21.45 2.44 -4.74
N GLY A 134 -21.82 3.56 -4.12
CA GLY A 134 -22.95 3.65 -3.20
C GLY A 134 -22.63 3.35 -1.73
N PHE A 135 -21.35 3.21 -1.35
CA PHE A 135 -20.97 3.19 0.06
C PHE A 135 -21.24 4.56 0.69
N ARG A 136 -21.74 4.56 1.93
CA ARG A 136 -22.25 5.79 2.60
C ARG A 136 -21.40 6.27 3.77
N ASN A 137 -20.64 5.38 4.40
CA ASN A 137 -19.92 5.64 5.65
C ASN A 137 -18.41 5.53 5.38
N LEU A 138 -17.82 6.62 4.89
CA LEU A 138 -16.46 6.65 4.36
C LEU A 138 -15.62 7.71 5.07
N ASP A 139 -14.55 7.27 5.73
CA ASP A 139 -13.55 8.12 6.37
C ASP A 139 -12.16 7.88 5.76
N GLY A 140 -11.43 8.95 5.50
CA GLY A 140 -10.02 8.93 5.11
C GLY A 140 -9.15 9.53 6.20
N TYR A 141 -7.98 8.95 6.44
CA TYR A 141 -7.02 9.44 7.42
C TYR A 141 -5.66 9.62 6.77
N ASP A 142 -5.13 10.84 6.81
CA ASP A 142 -3.80 11.13 6.31
C ASP A 142 -3.22 12.34 7.08
N PRO A 143 -2.11 12.22 7.80
CA PRO A 143 -1.54 13.35 8.55
C PRO A 143 -0.95 14.44 7.65
N PHE A 144 -0.72 14.14 6.36
CA PHE A 144 -0.03 15.01 5.41
C PHE A 144 -0.99 15.80 4.50
N VAL A 145 -2.29 15.54 4.54
CA VAL A 145 -3.24 16.38 3.79
C VAL A 145 -3.17 17.82 4.27
N GLU A 146 -3.30 18.78 3.36
CA GLU A 146 -3.23 20.19 3.69
C GLU A 146 -4.31 20.57 4.69
N ASN A 147 -5.56 20.20 4.37
CA ASN A 147 -6.75 20.50 5.16
C ASN A 147 -7.63 19.24 5.32
N ALA A 148 -8.34 19.16 6.45
CA ALA A 148 -9.44 18.22 6.58
C ALA A 148 -10.55 18.57 5.56
N TYR A 149 -11.26 17.55 5.08
CA TYR A 149 -12.33 17.70 4.11
C TYR A 149 -13.58 16.96 4.60
N ASN A 150 -14.75 17.58 4.45
CA ASN A 150 -16.01 16.93 4.81
C ASN A 150 -17.05 17.22 3.73
N SER A 151 -17.77 16.19 3.31
CA SER A 151 -18.82 16.28 2.31
C SER A 151 -19.95 15.31 2.61
N LYS A 152 -21.05 15.39 1.86
CA LYS A 152 -22.14 14.41 1.94
C LYS A 152 -21.73 12.99 1.51
N ARG A 153 -20.52 12.77 0.99
CA ARG A 153 -20.07 11.49 0.41
C ARG A 153 -18.99 10.79 1.24
N PHE A 154 -18.07 11.54 1.80
CA PHE A 154 -16.96 11.06 2.62
C PHE A 154 -16.31 12.21 3.39
N SER A 155 -15.54 11.86 4.41
CA SER A 155 -14.70 12.77 5.19
C SER A 155 -13.22 12.40 5.05
N ILE A 156 -12.33 13.38 5.07
CA ILE A 156 -10.88 13.22 5.20
C ILE A 156 -10.46 13.96 6.46
N HIS A 157 -9.71 13.26 7.31
CA HIS A 157 -9.22 13.76 8.58
C HIS A 157 -7.70 13.91 8.51
N LYS A 158 -7.20 15.11 8.80
CA LYS A 158 -5.76 15.36 9.00
C LYS A 158 -5.32 14.81 10.35
N LYS A 159 -5.14 13.51 10.42
CA LYS A 159 -4.94 12.77 11.67
C LYS A 159 -4.08 11.53 11.42
N ASP A 160 -3.21 11.22 12.38
CA ASP A 160 -2.42 10.00 12.35
C ASP A 160 -3.28 8.75 12.62
N PHE A 161 -2.88 7.62 12.05
CA PHE A 161 -3.54 6.33 12.24
C PHE A 161 -3.70 5.93 13.71
N PHE A 162 -2.70 6.20 14.54
CA PHE A 162 -2.71 5.85 15.98
C PHE A 162 -3.67 6.72 16.81
N ASP A 163 -4.14 7.85 16.26
CA ASP A 163 -5.06 8.76 16.93
C ASP A 163 -6.54 8.45 16.64
N ILE A 164 -6.83 7.49 15.78
CA ILE A 164 -8.20 7.04 15.46
C ILE A 164 -8.83 6.39 16.70
N LYS A 165 -10.06 6.78 17.04
CA LYS A 165 -10.81 6.23 18.20
C LYS A 165 -12.10 5.54 17.78
N GLU A 166 -12.54 5.79 16.56
CA GLU A 166 -13.70 5.21 15.94
C GLU A 166 -13.46 3.73 15.58
N ARG A 167 -14.55 2.97 15.48
CA ARG A 167 -14.51 1.60 14.98
C ARG A 167 -15.06 1.47 13.56
N TYR A 168 -14.55 0.48 12.83
CA TYR A 168 -14.81 0.26 11.40
C TYR A 168 -15.15 -1.20 11.08
N ASP A 169 -15.96 -1.38 10.04
CA ASP A 169 -16.24 -2.70 9.44
C ASP A 169 -15.15 -3.07 8.43
N LEU A 170 -14.50 -2.08 7.83
CA LEU A 170 -13.33 -2.24 6.96
C LEU A 170 -12.29 -1.16 7.25
N VAL A 171 -11.04 -1.57 7.40
CA VAL A 171 -9.88 -0.67 7.37
C VAL A 171 -9.00 -1.05 6.19
N MET A 172 -8.62 -0.07 5.37
CA MET A 172 -7.80 -0.29 4.18
C MET A 172 -6.47 0.45 4.29
N PHE A 173 -5.43 -0.20 3.76
CA PHE A 173 -4.14 0.41 3.47
C PHE A 173 -3.84 0.17 1.99
N HIS A 174 -3.74 1.25 1.21
CA HIS A 174 -3.43 1.20 -0.21
C HIS A 174 -2.06 1.83 -0.43
N HIS A 175 -1.02 1.00 -0.43
CA HIS A 175 0.37 1.45 -0.51
C HIS A 175 0.73 2.52 0.54
N SER A 176 0.17 2.35 1.75
CA SER A 176 0.38 3.25 2.90
C SER A 176 1.00 2.54 4.10
N PHE A 177 0.89 1.22 4.18
CA PHE A 177 1.37 0.44 5.32
C PHE A 177 2.90 0.34 5.35
N GLU A 178 3.54 0.24 4.20
CA GLU A 178 4.99 0.16 4.01
C GLU A 178 5.73 1.45 4.44
N HIS A 179 5.00 2.57 4.52
CA HIS A 179 5.50 3.85 5.01
C HIS A 179 5.42 3.99 6.54
N LEU A 180 4.86 3.01 7.25
CA LEU A 180 4.71 3.05 8.71
C LEU A 180 5.88 2.35 9.41
N PRO A 181 6.55 2.98 10.39
CA PRO A 181 7.79 2.47 10.98
C PRO A 181 7.60 1.33 11.99
N LYS A 182 6.38 1.07 12.46
CA LYS A 182 6.08 0.16 13.58
C LYS A 182 4.99 -0.85 13.21
N PRO A 183 5.25 -1.84 12.33
CA PRO A 183 4.25 -2.76 11.82
C PRO A 183 3.50 -3.53 12.92
N VAL A 184 4.18 -3.87 14.03
CA VAL A 184 3.56 -4.53 15.19
C VAL A 184 2.50 -3.63 15.85
N ALA A 185 2.84 -2.36 16.10
CA ALA A 185 1.91 -1.40 16.68
C ALA A 185 0.74 -1.12 15.73
N VAL A 186 0.97 -1.15 14.41
CA VAL A 186 -0.09 -1.00 13.42
C VAL A 186 -1.14 -2.12 13.55
N PHE A 187 -0.71 -3.39 13.63
CA PHE A 187 -1.62 -4.52 13.80
C PHE A 187 -2.33 -4.53 15.16
N GLU A 188 -1.65 -4.10 16.23
CA GLU A 188 -2.27 -3.89 17.53
C GLU A 188 -3.41 -2.86 17.45
N ASN A 189 -3.15 -1.71 16.82
CA ASN A 189 -4.16 -0.67 16.64
C ASN A 189 -5.29 -1.13 15.71
N LEU A 190 -5.00 -1.89 14.65
CA LEU A 190 -6.02 -2.50 13.80
C LEU A 190 -6.99 -3.36 14.60
N ALA A 191 -6.48 -4.23 15.48
CA ALA A 191 -7.31 -5.02 16.35
C ALA A 191 -8.20 -4.15 17.26
N ASN A 192 -7.73 -2.97 17.66
CA ASN A 192 -8.50 -2.03 18.49
C ASN A 192 -9.60 -1.29 17.71
N ILE A 193 -9.34 -0.84 16.49
CA ILE A 193 -10.29 -0.03 15.71
C ILE A 193 -11.25 -0.86 14.84
N LEU A 194 -11.10 -2.18 14.79
CA LEU A 194 -12.06 -3.04 14.08
C LEU A 194 -13.28 -3.38 14.96
N ASN A 195 -14.47 -3.34 14.35
CA ASN A 195 -15.67 -3.96 14.88
C ASN A 195 -15.48 -5.49 14.97
N PRO A 196 -16.21 -6.19 15.87
CA PRO A 196 -16.27 -7.66 15.84
C PRO A 196 -16.72 -8.15 14.46
N GLY A 197 -15.92 -9.03 13.83
CA GLY A 197 -16.17 -9.48 12.46
C GLY A 197 -15.76 -8.49 11.36
N GLY A 198 -15.22 -7.33 11.71
CA GLY A 198 -14.65 -6.36 10.75
C GLY A 198 -13.43 -6.92 10.03
N GLU A 199 -13.15 -6.37 8.86
CA GLU A 199 -12.12 -6.85 7.94
C GLU A 199 -11.04 -5.79 7.70
N VAL A 200 -9.86 -6.25 7.26
CA VAL A 200 -8.76 -5.39 6.83
C VAL A 200 -8.35 -5.78 5.42
N LEU A 201 -8.09 -4.77 4.58
CA LEU A 201 -7.42 -4.93 3.29
C LEU A 201 -6.09 -4.17 3.31
N ILE A 202 -4.98 -4.86 3.14
CA ILE A 202 -3.65 -4.26 3.04
C ILE A 202 -3.07 -4.58 1.66
N ARG A 203 -2.86 -3.57 0.82
CA ARG A 203 -2.21 -3.68 -0.49
C ARG A 203 -0.83 -3.06 -0.42
N VAL A 204 0.21 -3.88 -0.63
CA VAL A 204 1.62 -3.51 -0.36
C VAL A 204 2.58 -4.27 -1.27
N PRO A 205 3.80 -3.73 -1.51
CA PRO A 205 4.91 -4.52 -2.02
C PRO A 205 5.24 -5.70 -1.11
N VAL A 206 5.77 -6.77 -1.69
CA VAL A 206 6.13 -7.98 -0.94
C VAL A 206 7.50 -8.54 -1.31
N THR A 207 8.26 -8.98 -0.30
CA THR A 207 9.61 -9.56 -0.47
C THR A 207 9.61 -11.03 -0.88
N ASP A 208 8.45 -11.68 -1.00
CA ASP A 208 8.35 -13.01 -1.60
C ASP A 208 8.14 -12.97 -3.12
N GLY A 209 7.97 -11.78 -3.69
CA GLY A 209 7.93 -11.57 -5.13
C GLY A 209 9.22 -12.00 -5.83
N GLN A 210 9.08 -12.51 -7.05
CA GLN A 210 10.21 -13.02 -7.83
C GLN A 210 11.20 -11.90 -8.18
N VAL A 211 10.71 -10.70 -8.48
CA VAL A 211 11.56 -9.55 -8.81
C VAL A 211 12.47 -9.18 -7.63
N TRP A 212 11.99 -9.19 -6.39
CA TRP A 212 12.86 -8.98 -5.22
C TRP A 212 13.97 -10.03 -5.12
N LYS A 213 13.63 -11.30 -5.33
CA LYS A 213 14.58 -12.42 -5.23
C LYS A 213 15.70 -12.30 -6.26
N GLU A 214 15.38 -11.82 -7.46
CA GLU A 214 16.32 -11.71 -8.59
C GLU A 214 17.08 -10.37 -8.60
N GLU A 215 16.41 -9.26 -8.31
CA GLU A 215 16.90 -7.91 -8.64
C GLU A 215 17.26 -7.06 -7.41
N LYS A 216 16.87 -7.50 -6.20
CA LYS A 216 17.29 -6.92 -4.91
C LYS A 216 17.25 -5.38 -4.88
N GLU A 217 18.38 -4.69 -4.73
CA GLU A 217 18.48 -3.24 -4.61
C GLU A 217 18.08 -2.45 -5.87
N TYR A 218 17.87 -3.14 -7.00
CA TYR A 218 17.33 -2.56 -8.22
C TYR A 218 15.81 -2.70 -8.34
N TRP A 219 15.17 -3.51 -7.49
CA TRP A 219 13.72 -3.67 -7.51
C TRP A 219 13.02 -2.33 -7.27
N PHE A 220 12.14 -1.94 -8.19
CA PHE A 220 11.56 -0.61 -8.16
C PHE A 220 10.74 -0.30 -6.90
N GLN A 221 10.04 -1.28 -6.31
CA GLN A 221 9.27 -1.07 -5.08
C GLN A 221 10.11 -1.19 -3.81
N LEU A 222 11.43 -1.35 -3.88
CA LEU A 222 12.25 -1.12 -2.69
C LEU A 222 12.15 0.34 -2.24
N ASP A 223 12.01 1.26 -3.21
CA ASP A 223 11.72 2.68 -3.07
C ASP A 223 12.38 3.37 -1.86
N ALA A 224 13.70 3.20 -1.74
CA ALA A 224 14.46 3.75 -0.64
C ALA A 224 14.49 5.29 -0.65
N PRO A 225 14.30 5.98 0.49
CA PRO A 225 14.01 5.46 1.83
C PRO A 225 12.51 5.49 2.20
N ARG A 226 11.61 5.70 1.23
CA ARG A 226 10.17 5.93 1.48
C ARG A 226 9.49 4.68 2.03
N HIS A 227 9.84 3.49 1.54
CA HIS A 227 9.35 2.24 2.11
C HIS A 227 10.20 1.86 3.33
N LEU A 228 9.64 2.08 4.52
CA LEU A 228 10.30 1.83 5.81
C LEU A 228 10.24 0.35 6.19
N PHE A 229 9.18 -0.33 5.77
CA PHE A 229 8.93 -1.74 6.05
C PHE A 229 8.29 -2.42 4.85
N ILE A 230 8.87 -3.51 4.35
CA ILE A 230 8.28 -4.30 3.27
C ILE A 230 8.05 -5.74 3.78
N PRO A 231 6.78 -6.19 3.88
CA PRO A 231 6.47 -7.51 4.38
C PRO A 231 6.66 -8.60 3.31
N ASN A 232 6.40 -9.84 3.70
CA ASN A 232 5.96 -10.91 2.79
C ASN A 232 4.76 -11.64 3.39
N THR A 233 4.26 -12.65 2.68
CA THR A 233 3.14 -13.48 3.12
C THR A 233 3.32 -14.06 4.51
N LYS A 234 4.51 -14.61 4.83
CA LYS A 234 4.81 -15.19 6.15
C LYS A 234 4.79 -14.13 7.27
N SER A 235 5.40 -12.96 7.06
CA SER A 235 5.38 -11.91 8.08
C SER A 235 3.99 -11.33 8.31
N MET A 236 3.18 -11.20 7.25
CA MET A 236 1.78 -10.77 7.34
C MET A 236 0.93 -11.78 8.11
N GLN A 237 1.13 -13.07 7.88
CA GLN A 237 0.47 -14.13 8.64
C GLN A 237 0.82 -14.06 10.13
N ILE A 238 2.11 -13.96 10.48
CA ILE A 238 2.57 -13.85 11.87
C ILE A 238 1.95 -12.63 12.56
N LEU A 239 1.93 -11.48 11.89
CA LEU A 239 1.32 -10.26 12.40
C LEU A 239 -0.19 -10.45 12.66
N GLY A 240 -0.91 -11.04 11.72
CA GLY A 240 -2.33 -11.31 11.88
C GLY A 240 -2.62 -12.23 13.07
N GLU A 241 -1.95 -13.37 13.13
CA GLU A 241 -2.11 -14.37 14.21
C GLU A 241 -1.84 -13.78 15.59
N LYS A 242 -0.78 -12.98 15.72
CA LYS A 242 -0.39 -12.33 16.98
C LYS A 242 -1.49 -11.43 17.56
N PHE A 243 -2.31 -10.81 16.71
CA PHE A 243 -3.34 -9.85 17.13
C PHE A 243 -4.77 -10.34 16.89
N GLY A 244 -4.96 -11.66 16.68
CA GLY A 244 -6.29 -12.25 16.53
C GLY A 244 -7.00 -11.85 15.23
N LEU A 245 -6.23 -11.49 14.20
CA LEU A 245 -6.70 -11.15 12.87
C LEU A 245 -6.41 -12.34 11.94
N GLU A 246 -7.46 -13.05 11.53
CA GLU A 246 -7.36 -14.21 10.65
C GLU A 246 -7.07 -13.76 9.21
N LEU A 247 -5.91 -14.14 8.66
CA LEU A 247 -5.60 -13.99 7.24
C LEU A 247 -6.39 -15.01 6.42
N PHE A 248 -7.47 -14.58 5.77
CA PHE A 248 -8.39 -15.49 5.08
C PHE A 248 -8.22 -15.51 3.55
N ASN A 249 -7.52 -14.53 2.97
CA ASN A 249 -7.22 -14.52 1.55
C ASN A 249 -5.94 -13.72 1.25
N ILE A 250 -5.30 -14.03 0.13
CA ILE A 250 -4.17 -13.29 -0.46
C ILE A 250 -4.37 -13.24 -1.97
N THR A 251 -4.23 -12.07 -2.58
CA THR A 251 -4.34 -11.89 -4.03
C THR A 251 -3.18 -11.08 -4.54
N PHE A 252 -2.48 -11.57 -5.56
CA PHE A 252 -1.39 -10.85 -6.21
C PHE A 252 -1.95 -10.02 -7.37
N ASP A 253 -1.61 -8.73 -7.40
CA ASP A 253 -2.15 -7.76 -8.35
C ASP A 253 -1.06 -6.85 -8.96
N SER A 254 0.17 -7.38 -9.05
CA SER A 254 1.32 -6.67 -9.59
C SER A 254 1.12 -6.20 -11.03
N MET A 255 1.71 -5.04 -11.32
CA MET A 255 1.71 -4.42 -12.64
C MET A 255 3.04 -4.67 -13.38
N ASP A 256 3.11 -4.26 -14.64
CA ASP A 256 4.33 -4.32 -15.45
C ASP A 256 5.45 -3.40 -14.97
N SER A 257 5.13 -2.44 -14.10
CA SER A 257 6.09 -1.55 -13.43
C SER A 257 7.18 -2.28 -12.66
N GLN A 258 6.89 -3.49 -12.16
CA GLN A 258 7.89 -4.37 -11.57
C GLN A 258 9.06 -4.69 -12.49
N PHE A 259 8.83 -4.69 -13.81
CA PHE A 259 9.86 -4.97 -14.80
C PHE A 259 10.44 -3.70 -15.40
N TRP A 260 9.60 -2.82 -15.96
CA TRP A 260 10.14 -1.62 -16.64
C TRP A 260 10.78 -0.65 -15.64
N GLY A 261 10.23 -0.48 -14.43
CA GLY A 261 10.82 0.37 -13.38
C GLY A 261 12.17 -0.17 -12.91
N THR A 262 12.25 -1.48 -12.67
CA THR A 262 13.49 -2.17 -12.31
C THR A 262 14.52 -2.08 -13.44
N ALA A 263 14.08 -2.21 -14.70
CA ALA A 263 14.96 -2.06 -15.85
C ALA A 263 15.50 -0.62 -16.01
N LEU A 264 14.71 0.42 -15.73
CA LEU A 264 15.21 1.81 -15.68
C LEU A 264 16.32 1.96 -14.63
N TYR A 265 16.10 1.43 -13.44
CA TYR A 265 17.08 1.47 -12.36
C TYR A 265 18.39 0.76 -12.72
N LYS A 266 18.31 -0.38 -13.43
CA LYS A 266 19.48 -1.10 -13.96
C LYS A 266 20.20 -0.33 -15.08
N LYS A 267 19.47 0.47 -15.87
CA LYS A 267 20.03 1.42 -16.84
C LYS A 267 20.62 2.68 -16.18
N GLY A 268 20.53 2.82 -14.85
CA GLY A 268 20.99 4.00 -14.12
C GLY A 268 20.09 5.23 -14.29
N LYS A 269 18.84 5.04 -14.75
CA LYS A 269 17.87 6.13 -14.97
C LYS A 269 16.93 6.26 -13.77
N PRO A 270 16.60 7.49 -13.35
CA PRO A 270 15.61 7.70 -12.30
C PRO A 270 14.20 7.33 -12.79
N LEU A 271 13.28 7.06 -11.87
CA LEU A 271 11.88 6.83 -12.23
C LEU A 271 11.22 8.15 -12.66
N MET A 272 11.38 9.18 -11.85
CA MET A 272 10.84 10.50 -12.10
C MET A 272 11.64 11.20 -13.20
N GLY A 273 10.92 11.72 -14.19
CA GLY A 273 11.51 12.39 -15.36
C GLY A 273 11.89 11.45 -16.52
N SER A 274 11.82 10.13 -16.34
CA SER A 274 12.01 9.18 -17.45
C SER A 274 10.74 9.06 -18.30
N ASN A 275 10.91 9.03 -19.62
CA ASN A 275 9.83 8.72 -20.55
C ASN A 275 9.86 7.24 -20.93
N ILE A 276 8.91 6.46 -20.41
CA ILE A 276 8.85 5.00 -20.62
C ILE A 276 8.81 4.62 -22.11
N GLU A 277 8.12 5.42 -22.94
CA GLU A 277 7.98 5.15 -24.37
C GLU A 277 9.25 5.41 -25.19
N GLU A 278 10.18 6.21 -24.65
CA GLU A 278 11.53 6.39 -25.23
C GLU A 278 12.48 5.26 -24.84
N GLU A 279 12.22 4.60 -23.70
CA GLU A 279 13.11 3.59 -23.12
C GLU A 279 12.78 2.16 -23.53
N PHE A 280 11.52 1.89 -23.86
CA PHE A 280 11.01 0.58 -24.20
C PHE A 280 9.99 0.68 -25.34
N ASN A 281 10.14 -0.18 -26.34
CA ASN A 281 9.18 -0.25 -27.42
C ASN A 281 7.87 -0.92 -26.97
N LYS A 282 6.84 -0.85 -27.83
CA LYS A 282 5.50 -1.40 -27.53
C LYS A 282 5.51 -2.91 -27.26
N ASP A 283 6.37 -3.67 -27.94
CA ASP A 283 6.46 -5.12 -27.78
C ASP A 283 7.10 -5.49 -26.43
N GLU A 284 8.11 -4.73 -25.99
CA GLU A 284 8.72 -4.87 -24.66
C GLU A 284 7.69 -4.60 -23.55
N LEU A 285 6.95 -3.48 -23.64
CA LEU A 285 5.91 -3.14 -22.67
C LEU A 285 4.78 -4.18 -22.64
N ALA A 286 4.36 -4.68 -23.80
CA ALA A 286 3.37 -5.76 -23.89
C ALA A 286 3.90 -7.06 -23.27
N ALA A 287 5.18 -7.39 -23.46
CA ALA A 287 5.82 -8.54 -22.85
C ALA A 287 5.89 -8.41 -21.32
N PHE A 288 6.24 -7.23 -20.79
CA PHE A 288 6.22 -6.97 -19.35
C PHE A 288 4.81 -7.13 -18.76
N ARG A 289 3.79 -6.60 -19.44
CA ARG A 289 2.39 -6.76 -19.01
C ARG A 289 1.96 -8.22 -18.98
N LYS A 290 2.28 -8.99 -20.02
CA LYS A 290 2.00 -10.43 -20.05
C LYS A 290 2.73 -11.17 -18.91
N LYS A 291 4.00 -10.81 -18.65
CA LYS A 291 4.80 -11.39 -17.58
C LYS A 291 4.21 -11.07 -16.19
N ALA A 292 3.73 -9.86 -15.97
CA ALA A 292 3.12 -9.45 -14.71
C ALA A 292 1.84 -10.25 -14.42
N LEU A 293 0.97 -10.41 -15.43
CA LEU A 293 -0.23 -11.23 -15.32
C LEU A 293 0.11 -12.70 -14.99
N GLN A 294 1.18 -13.24 -15.59
CA GLN A 294 1.65 -14.59 -15.28
C GLN A 294 2.15 -14.69 -13.82
N TYR A 295 2.94 -13.72 -13.36
CA TYR A 295 3.44 -13.70 -11.98
C TYR A 295 2.31 -13.61 -10.95
N ASN A 296 1.26 -12.84 -11.24
CA ASN A 296 0.06 -12.79 -10.38
C ASN A 296 -0.64 -14.15 -10.32
N LYS A 297 -0.80 -14.82 -11.46
CA LYS A 297 -1.40 -16.17 -11.53
C LYS A 297 -0.58 -17.20 -10.76
N GLU A 298 0.74 -17.11 -10.83
CA GLU A 298 1.68 -17.99 -10.14
C GLU A 298 1.91 -17.60 -8.67
N LYS A 299 1.33 -16.49 -8.21
CA LYS A 299 1.51 -15.94 -6.85
C LYS A 299 2.96 -15.62 -6.51
N ILE A 300 3.69 -15.10 -7.49
CA ILE A 300 5.09 -14.65 -7.38
C ILE A 300 5.27 -13.20 -7.81
N GLY A 301 4.18 -12.45 -7.93
CA GLY A 301 4.20 -10.99 -8.14
C GLY A 301 4.86 -10.26 -6.96
N ASP A 302 5.32 -9.04 -7.21
CA ASP A 302 6.01 -8.18 -6.26
C ASP A 302 5.10 -7.35 -5.35
N GLN A 303 3.78 -7.48 -5.46
CA GLN A 303 2.80 -6.86 -4.56
C GLN A 303 1.58 -7.75 -4.38
N ALA A 304 0.91 -7.59 -3.23
CA ALA A 304 -0.26 -8.38 -2.89
C ALA A 304 -1.26 -7.61 -2.02
N CYS A 305 -2.52 -8.03 -2.16
CA CYS A 305 -3.63 -7.73 -1.28
C CYS A 305 -3.72 -8.80 -0.18
N PHE A 306 -3.63 -8.40 1.08
CA PHE A 306 -3.85 -9.24 2.25
C PHE A 306 -5.20 -8.95 2.88
N TYR A 307 -5.99 -9.98 3.13
CA TYR A 307 -7.33 -9.87 3.67
C TYR A 307 -7.41 -10.51 5.05
N PHE A 308 -7.64 -9.68 6.06
CA PHE A 308 -7.78 -10.15 7.43
C PHE A 308 -9.20 -10.00 7.94
N ARG A 309 -9.60 -10.86 8.88
CA ARG A 309 -10.86 -10.73 9.60
C ARG A 309 -10.64 -10.81 11.10
N LYS A 310 -11.19 -9.85 11.84
CA LYS A 310 -11.23 -9.92 13.30
C LYS A 310 -12.25 -10.97 13.72
N LYS A 311 -11.83 -11.90 14.57
CA LYS A 311 -12.74 -12.92 15.12
C LYS A 311 -13.92 -12.24 15.81
N LYS A 312 -15.13 -12.77 15.57
CA LYS A 312 -16.33 -12.38 16.34
C LYS A 312 -16.12 -12.96 17.74
N ALA A 313 -15.95 -12.08 18.73
CA ALA A 313 -15.92 -12.49 20.13
C ALA A 313 -17.27 -13.12 20.53
#